data_AF-A0A7C1NIA2-F1
#
_entry.id   AF-A0A7C1NIA2-F1
#
_cell.length_a   1.000
_cell.length_b   1.000
_cell.length_c   1.000
_cell.angle_alpha   90.00
_cell.angle_beta   90.00
_cell.angle_gamma   90.00
#
_symmetry.space_group_name_H-M   'P 1'
#
loop_
_entity.id
_entity.type
_entity.pdbx_description
1 polymer ?
#
loop_
_entity_poly.entity_id
_entity_poly.type
_entity_poly.pdbx_seq_one_letter_code
_entity_poly.pdbx_strand_id
1 'polypeptide(L)'
;MNDSIQRLVRQIKQMEEELLIEIQKKEAEFFYEIRAKKIRFEKKIKAQHKAIVKKLPRYLYDAAFLNMLTVPVIWSCLIPVAFLDLIVMVFQFICFPVYGIPKVKRKDYIIIDRHYLSYLNTIEKINCLFCGYFIGVISIVQEVAARTEQYWCPIKHARRLRTMHSRYKNFIDYGDGIKYKEKLQEVRRDFNDLR
;
A
#
# COMPACT_ATOMS: atom_id res chain seq x y z
N MET A 1 -16.10 -22.50 -5.39
CA MET A 1 -14.71 -22.04 -5.69
C MET A 1 -13.85 -23.30 -5.74
N ASN A 2 -12.88 -23.41 -6.65
CA ASN A 2 -12.06 -24.63 -6.78
C ASN A 2 -11.27 -24.87 -5.48
N ASP A 3 -11.37 -26.07 -4.89
CA ASP A 3 -10.81 -26.43 -3.57
C ASP A 3 -9.28 -26.20 -3.51
N SER A 4 -8.59 -26.44 -4.62
CA SER A 4 -7.15 -26.17 -4.76
C SER A 4 -6.81 -24.68 -4.61
N ILE A 5 -7.63 -23.78 -5.17
CA ILE A 5 -7.42 -22.32 -5.06
C ILE A 5 -7.64 -21.87 -3.60
N GLN A 6 -8.68 -22.39 -2.94
CA GLN A 6 -8.93 -22.09 -1.53
C GLN A 6 -7.79 -22.57 -0.63
N ARG A 7 -7.19 -23.72 -0.94
CA ARG A 7 -6.00 -24.21 -0.24
C ARG A 7 -4.81 -23.27 -0.41
N LEU A 8 -4.51 -22.87 -1.65
CA LEU A 8 -3.41 -21.93 -1.94
C LEU A 8 -3.61 -20.57 -1.26
N VAL A 9 -4.81 -20.01 -1.31
CA VAL A 9 -5.11 -18.72 -0.65
C VAL A 9 -4.90 -18.81 0.87
N ARG A 10 -5.31 -19.93 1.50
CA ARG A 10 -5.08 -20.15 2.93
C ARG A 10 -3.58 -20.25 3.25
N GLN A 11 -2.83 -21.00 2.47
CA GLN A 11 -1.38 -21.13 2.65
C GLN A 11 -0.66 -19.79 2.49
N ILE A 12 -1.02 -18.99 1.49
CA ILE A 12 -0.45 -17.65 1.29
C ILE A 12 -0.68 -16.78 2.53
N LYS A 13 -1.94 -16.71 3.02
CA LYS A 13 -2.26 -15.91 4.20
C LYS A 13 -1.49 -16.35 5.44
N GLN A 14 -1.38 -17.65 5.66
CA GLN A 14 -0.62 -18.21 6.77
C GLN A 14 0.87 -17.83 6.67
N MET A 15 1.47 -17.99 5.50
CA MET A 15 2.88 -17.62 5.27
C MET A 15 3.11 -16.11 5.40
N GLU A 16 2.16 -15.27 4.95
CA GLU A 16 2.22 -13.82 5.14
C GLU A 16 2.19 -13.44 6.62
N GLU A 17 1.33 -14.07 7.42
CA GLU A 17 1.23 -13.83 8.85
C GLU A 17 2.49 -14.30 9.60
N GLU A 18 3.00 -15.49 9.29
CA GLU A 18 4.26 -15.99 9.82
C GLU A 18 5.43 -15.05 9.49
N LEU A 19 5.50 -14.57 8.25
CA LEU A 19 6.52 -13.61 7.83
C LEU A 19 6.41 -12.28 8.59
N LEU A 20 5.19 -11.76 8.78
CA LEU A 20 4.97 -10.54 9.55
C LEU A 20 5.40 -10.70 11.01
N ILE A 21 5.13 -11.86 11.62
CA ILE A 21 5.57 -12.18 12.98
C ILE A 21 7.10 -12.21 13.05
N GLU A 22 7.78 -12.87 12.11
CA GLU A 22 9.25 -12.94 12.08
C GLU A 22 9.89 -11.56 11.85
N ILE A 23 9.28 -10.72 11.00
CA ILE A 23 9.69 -9.33 10.84
C ILE A 23 9.52 -8.59 12.18
N GLN A 24 8.36 -8.68 12.83
CA GLN A 24 8.08 -8.03 14.13
C GLN A 24 9.02 -8.50 15.25
N LYS A 25 9.41 -9.79 15.27
CA LYS A 25 10.41 -10.29 16.22
C LYS A 25 11.75 -9.60 16.03
N LYS A 26 12.18 -9.38 14.78
CA LYS A 26 13.38 -8.58 14.48
C LYS A 26 13.23 -7.12 14.87
N GLU A 27 12.03 -6.55 14.80
CA GLU A 27 11.77 -5.18 15.27
C GLU A 27 12.08 -5.02 16.76
N ALA A 28 11.82 -6.04 17.58
CA ALA A 28 12.17 -6.07 19.01
C ALA A 28 13.69 -6.08 19.26
N GLU A 29 14.49 -6.66 18.36
CA GLU A 29 15.96 -6.63 18.43
C GLU A 29 16.54 -5.22 18.21
N PHE A 30 15.79 -4.31 17.57
CA PHE A 30 16.15 -2.91 17.37
C PHE A 30 15.59 -1.95 18.44
N PHE A 31 15.04 -2.48 19.54
CA PHE A 31 14.55 -1.76 20.74
C PHE A 31 13.73 -0.48 20.45
N TYR A 32 12.72 -0.59 19.60
CA TYR A 32 11.68 0.45 19.47
C TYR A 32 10.32 -0.09 19.90
N GLU A 33 9.64 0.64 20.78
CA GLU A 33 8.24 0.33 21.12
C GLU A 33 7.30 1.10 20.19
N ILE A 34 6.44 0.39 19.45
CA ILE A 34 5.28 0.98 18.77
C ILE A 34 4.13 1.05 19.78
N ARG A 35 3.97 2.16 20.50
CA ARG A 35 2.76 2.41 21.32
C ARG A 35 1.83 3.36 20.60
N ALA A 36 0.66 2.88 20.20
CA ALA A 36 -0.46 3.68 19.70
C ALA A 36 -0.04 4.77 18.66
N LYS A 37 0.65 4.35 17.59
CA LYS A 37 1.16 5.20 16.49
C LYS A 37 2.35 6.12 16.83
N LYS A 38 2.98 5.97 18.00
CA LYS A 38 4.23 6.67 18.34
C LYS A 38 5.36 5.65 18.54
N ILE A 39 6.38 5.73 17.69
CA ILE A 39 7.59 4.92 17.79
C ILE A 39 8.52 5.56 18.82
N ARG A 40 8.79 4.87 19.93
CA ARG A 40 9.74 5.32 20.96
C ARG A 40 10.99 4.44 20.93
N PHE A 41 12.08 5.00 20.41
CA PHE A 41 13.42 4.42 20.50
C PHE A 41 14.01 4.65 21.90
N GLU A 42 14.70 3.66 22.45
CA GLU A 42 15.48 3.80 23.68
C GLU A 42 16.56 4.89 23.57
N LYS A 43 16.86 5.54 24.71
CA LYS A 43 17.81 6.67 24.78
C LYS A 43 19.22 6.32 24.25
N LYS A 44 19.66 5.07 24.40
CA LYS A 44 20.97 4.59 23.92
C LYS A 44 21.06 4.49 22.39
N ILE A 45 20.02 4.00 21.73
CA ILE A 45 19.95 3.92 20.26
C ILE A 45 19.81 5.30 19.63
N LYS A 46 19.07 6.24 20.25
CA LYS A 46 19.03 7.63 19.76
C LYS A 46 20.42 8.28 19.72
N ALA A 47 21.29 7.98 20.68
CA ALA A 47 22.66 8.48 20.70
C ALA A 47 23.53 7.86 19.59
N GLN A 48 23.41 6.56 19.34
CA GLN A 48 24.09 5.89 18.22
C GLN A 48 23.56 6.37 16.85
N HIS A 49 22.25 6.52 16.70
CA HIS A 49 21.63 7.09 15.51
C HIS A 49 22.15 8.51 15.23
N LYS A 50 22.25 9.36 16.26
CA LYS A 50 22.79 10.72 16.15
C LYS A 50 24.28 10.74 15.79
N ALA A 51 25.04 9.70 16.14
CA ALA A 51 26.45 9.54 15.78
C ALA A 51 26.65 9.10 14.31
N ILE A 52 25.67 8.40 13.72
CA ILE A 52 25.72 7.90 12.33
C ILE A 52 25.11 8.92 11.34
N VAL A 53 24.38 9.93 11.81
CA VAL A 53 23.83 10.99 10.95
C VAL A 53 24.95 11.60 10.10
N LYS A 54 24.90 11.35 8.78
CA LYS A 54 25.74 12.07 7.83
C LYS A 54 25.37 13.55 7.92
N LYS A 55 26.29 14.44 8.30
CA LYS A 55 25.99 15.88 8.28
C LYS A 55 25.56 16.31 6.86
N LEU A 56 24.51 17.14 6.74
CA LEU A 56 23.98 17.68 5.47
C LEU A 56 25.04 18.04 4.40
N PRO A 57 26.16 18.73 4.71
CA PRO A 57 27.16 19.07 3.69
C PRO A 57 27.87 17.85 3.10
N ARG A 58 28.09 16.79 3.87
CA ARG A 58 28.71 15.54 3.38
C ARG A 58 27.73 14.69 2.58
N TYR A 59 26.44 14.77 2.90
CA TYR A 59 25.38 14.15 2.10
C TYR A 59 25.23 14.82 0.72
N LEU A 60 25.30 16.15 0.66
CA LEU A 60 25.26 16.90 -0.61
C LEU A 60 26.54 16.70 -1.44
N TYR A 61 27.69 16.46 -0.80
CA TYR A 61 28.95 16.15 -1.50
C TYR A 61 29.01 14.71 -2.02
N ASP A 62 28.45 13.75 -1.28
CA ASP A 62 28.34 12.34 -1.68
C ASP A 62 27.20 12.10 -2.69
N ALA A 63 26.18 12.96 -2.68
CA ALA A 63 25.10 12.91 -3.67
C ALA A 63 25.67 13.32 -5.03
N ALA A 64 25.87 12.34 -5.91
CA ALA A 64 26.31 12.55 -7.28
C ALA A 64 25.52 13.72 -7.88
N PHE A 65 26.21 14.73 -8.42
CA PHE A 65 25.63 15.95 -9.02
C PHE A 65 24.42 15.67 -9.94
N LEU A 66 24.45 14.54 -10.66
CA LEU A 66 23.35 14.03 -11.48
C LEU A 66 22.04 13.80 -10.70
N ASN A 67 22.10 13.33 -9.46
CA ASN A 67 20.93 13.14 -8.60
C ASN A 67 20.29 14.48 -8.22
N MET A 68 21.09 15.54 -8.07
CA MET A 68 20.58 16.87 -7.77
C MET A 68 19.83 17.48 -8.98
N LEU A 69 20.31 17.19 -10.20
CA LEU A 69 19.66 17.60 -11.44
C LEU A 69 18.34 16.89 -11.71
N THR A 70 18.14 15.67 -11.20
CA THR A 70 16.89 14.92 -11.38
C THR A 70 15.83 15.25 -10.33
N VAL A 71 16.18 15.96 -9.25
CA VAL A 71 15.22 16.38 -8.20
C VAL A 71 14.00 17.10 -8.80
N PRO A 72 14.12 18.13 -9.66
CA PRO A 72 12.95 18.81 -10.20
C PRO A 72 12.01 17.87 -10.97
N VAL A 73 12.55 16.88 -11.67
CA VAL A 73 11.78 15.88 -12.44
C VAL A 73 11.07 14.91 -11.50
N ILE A 74 11.72 14.46 -10.43
CA ILE A 74 11.08 13.58 -9.44
C ILE A 74 9.93 14.31 -8.74
N TRP A 75 10.13 15.57 -8.39
CA TRP A 75 9.13 16.37 -7.70
C TRP A 75 7.99 16.82 -8.60
N SER A 76 8.20 16.95 -9.91
CA SER A 76 7.10 17.25 -10.84
C SER A 76 6.05 16.13 -10.87
N CYS A 77 6.44 14.87 -10.65
CA CYS A 77 5.54 13.72 -10.50
C CYS A 77 4.61 13.81 -9.29
N LEU A 78 4.89 14.68 -8.31
CA LEU A 78 4.01 14.87 -7.16
C LEU A 78 2.66 15.46 -7.58
N ILE A 79 2.68 16.40 -8.52
CA ILE A 79 1.47 17.10 -9.00
C ILE A 79 0.45 16.13 -9.61
N PRO A 80 0.79 15.29 -10.62
CA PRO A 80 -0.18 14.37 -11.20
C PRO A 80 -0.66 13.31 -10.20
N VAL A 81 0.19 12.87 -9.26
CA VAL A 81 -0.24 11.90 -8.24
C VAL A 81 -1.16 12.52 -7.20
N ALA A 82 -0.90 13.74 -6.74
CA ALA A 82 -1.81 14.45 -5.86
C ALA A 82 -3.16 14.74 -6.54
N PHE A 83 -3.14 15.06 -7.84
CA PHE A 83 -4.35 15.24 -8.63
C PHE A 83 -5.14 13.94 -8.79
N LEU A 84 -4.48 12.84 -9.14
CA LEU A 84 -5.10 11.51 -9.21
C LEU A 84 -5.70 11.11 -7.86
N ASP A 85 -4.97 11.34 -6.76
CA ASP A 85 -5.44 11.05 -5.42
C ASP A 85 -6.73 11.79 -5.08
N LEU A 86 -6.78 13.09 -5.40
CA LEU A 86 -7.99 13.92 -5.22
C LEU A 86 -9.16 13.38 -6.03
N ILE A 87 -8.95 13.06 -7.32
CA ILE A 87 -10.00 12.53 -8.18
C ILE A 87 -10.54 11.22 -7.62
N VAL A 88 -9.67 10.30 -7.22
CA VAL A 88 -10.05 8.99 -6.69
C VAL A 88 -10.77 9.12 -5.34
N MET A 89 -10.39 10.08 -4.51
CA MET A 89 -11.13 10.42 -3.30
C MET A 89 -12.54 10.95 -3.60
N VAL A 90 -12.69 11.85 -4.56
CA VAL A 90 -13.99 12.40 -4.96
C VAL A 90 -14.87 11.29 -5.56
N PHE A 91 -14.31 10.47 -6.46
CA PHE A 91 -14.99 9.33 -7.06
C PHE A 91 -15.52 8.36 -6.01
N GLN A 92 -14.68 7.90 -5.07
CA GLN A 92 -15.17 7.00 -4.02
C GLN A 92 -16.18 7.70 -3.10
N PHE A 93 -16.03 9.00 -2.85
CA PHE A 93 -16.92 9.71 -1.93
C PHE A 93 -18.34 9.79 -2.48
N ILE A 94 -18.47 10.02 -3.79
CA ILE A 94 -19.74 10.17 -4.49
C ILE A 94 -20.32 8.81 -4.90
N CYS A 95 -19.53 7.98 -5.61
CA CYS A 95 -20.04 6.77 -6.25
C CYS A 95 -20.20 5.59 -5.29
N PHE A 96 -19.29 5.40 -4.32
CA PHE A 96 -19.33 4.20 -3.49
C PHE A 96 -20.56 4.10 -2.59
N PRO A 97 -21.05 5.19 -1.96
CA PRO A 97 -22.33 5.16 -1.23
C PRO A 97 -23.52 4.79 -2.12
N VAL A 98 -23.56 5.29 -3.36
CA VAL A 98 -24.64 5.01 -4.32
C VAL A 98 -24.69 3.52 -4.67
N TYR A 99 -23.53 2.87 -4.79
CA TYR A 99 -23.42 1.46 -5.16
C TYR A 99 -23.31 0.50 -3.96
N GLY A 100 -23.29 1.02 -2.73
CA GLY A 100 -23.10 0.21 -1.52
C GLY A 100 -21.69 -0.41 -1.36
N ILE A 101 -20.69 0.16 -2.03
CA ILE A 101 -19.29 -0.29 -1.96
C ILE A 101 -18.64 0.31 -0.71
N PRO A 102 -17.87 -0.44 0.10
CA PRO A 102 -17.16 0.12 1.25
C PRO A 102 -16.02 1.05 0.80
N LYS A 103 -15.89 2.20 1.45
CA LYS A 103 -14.82 3.19 1.19
C LYS A 103 -13.44 2.65 1.58
N VAL A 104 -12.41 3.07 0.84
CA VAL A 104 -11.02 2.70 1.13
C VAL A 104 -10.48 3.66 2.19
N LYS A 105 -10.03 3.12 3.33
CA LYS A 105 -9.52 3.92 4.45
C LYS A 105 -8.06 4.31 4.17
N ARG A 106 -7.79 5.60 3.96
CA ARG A 106 -6.43 6.10 3.66
C ARG A 106 -5.36 5.67 4.68
N LYS A 107 -5.73 5.59 5.96
CA LYS A 107 -4.84 5.24 7.06
C LYS A 107 -4.24 3.83 6.97
N ASP A 108 -4.85 2.93 6.19
CA ASP A 108 -4.40 1.55 6.04
C ASP A 108 -3.33 1.43 4.93
N TYR A 109 -3.16 2.47 4.10
CA TYR A 109 -2.28 2.46 2.93
C TYR A 109 -1.17 3.50 3.00
N ILE A 110 -1.47 4.72 3.46
CA ILE A 110 -0.47 5.78 3.60
C ILE A 110 0.12 5.68 5.00
N ILE A 111 1.23 4.95 5.10
CA ILE A 111 2.00 4.78 6.33
C ILE A 111 3.23 5.67 6.26
N ILE A 112 3.28 6.67 7.14
CA ILE A 112 4.40 7.60 7.27
C ILE A 112 4.87 7.49 8.71
N ASP A 113 5.92 6.70 8.93
CA ASP A 113 6.53 6.40 10.22
C ASP A 113 8.04 6.68 10.25
N ARG A 114 8.66 6.73 9.06
CA ARG A 114 10.09 6.96 8.87
C ARG A 114 10.58 8.32 9.34
N HIS A 115 9.69 9.29 9.58
CA HIS A 115 10.04 10.58 10.17
C HIS A 115 10.54 10.47 11.63
N TYR A 116 10.17 9.39 12.34
CA TYR A 116 10.64 9.10 13.69
C TYR A 116 12.09 8.62 13.75
N LEU A 117 12.68 8.20 12.62
CA LEU A 117 14.07 7.74 12.55
C LEU A 117 15.01 8.93 12.78
N SER A 118 15.82 8.83 13.83
CA SER A 118 16.71 9.92 14.28
C SER A 118 18.06 9.95 13.55
N TYR A 119 18.38 8.92 12.78
CA TYR A 119 19.61 8.82 11.98
C TYR A 119 19.47 9.39 10.56
N LEU A 120 18.25 9.72 10.12
CA LEU A 120 17.99 10.33 8.82
C LEU A 120 18.09 11.85 8.88
N ASN A 121 18.71 12.43 7.85
CA ASN A 121 18.70 13.87 7.62
C ASN A 121 17.32 14.39 7.19
N THR A 122 17.11 15.70 7.30
CA THR A 122 15.86 16.34 6.86
C THR A 122 15.53 16.05 5.39
N ILE A 123 16.51 16.09 4.49
CA ILE A 123 16.32 15.78 3.06
C ILE A 123 15.89 14.32 2.87
N GLU A 124 16.54 13.39 3.55
CA GLU A 124 16.20 11.96 3.47
C GLU A 124 14.80 11.68 4.02
N LYS A 125 14.40 12.38 5.08
CA LYS A 125 13.03 12.30 5.63
C LYS A 125 11.99 12.81 4.64
N ILE A 126 12.26 13.92 3.95
CA ILE A 126 11.36 14.46 2.92
C ILE A 126 11.25 13.47 1.76
N ASN A 127 12.36 12.88 1.31
CA ASN A 127 12.33 11.86 0.25
C ASN A 127 11.56 10.60 0.68
N CYS A 128 11.71 10.17 1.94
CA CYS A 128 10.91 9.07 2.50
C CYS A 128 9.42 9.40 2.55
N LEU A 129 9.06 10.64 2.90
CA LEU A 129 7.67 11.11 2.86
C LEU A 129 7.12 11.05 1.44
N PHE A 130 7.89 11.53 0.46
CA PHE A 130 7.51 11.47 -0.96
C PHE A 130 7.24 10.02 -1.41
N CYS A 131 8.18 9.10 -1.19
CA CYS A 131 8.02 7.71 -1.60
C CYS A 131 6.86 7.01 -0.85
N GLY A 132 6.73 7.24 0.47
CA GLY A 132 5.65 6.66 1.26
C GLY A 132 4.28 7.14 0.83
N TYR A 133 4.15 8.43 0.52
CA TYR A 133 2.93 8.99 -0.04
C TYR A 133 2.62 8.40 -1.42
N PHE A 134 3.60 8.37 -2.32
CA PHE A 134 3.41 7.89 -3.69
C PHE A 134 2.96 6.43 -3.74
N ILE A 135 3.66 5.54 -3.00
CA ILE A 135 3.29 4.12 -2.91
C ILE A 135 1.90 3.99 -2.29
N GLY A 136 1.63 4.70 -1.20
CA GLY A 136 0.33 4.66 -0.53
C GLY A 136 -0.83 5.09 -1.43
N VAL A 137 -0.67 6.18 -2.20
CA VAL A 137 -1.67 6.62 -3.18
C VAL A 137 -1.91 5.56 -4.24
N ILE A 138 -0.86 5.01 -4.87
CA ILE A 138 -1.01 3.98 -5.91
C ILE A 138 -1.74 2.75 -5.37
N SER A 139 -1.46 2.34 -4.13
CA SER A 139 -2.17 1.22 -3.49
C SER A 139 -3.64 1.54 -3.24
N ILE A 140 -3.99 2.76 -2.81
CA ILE A 140 -5.38 3.21 -2.68
C ILE A 140 -6.09 3.17 -4.03
N VAL A 141 -5.45 3.70 -5.07
CA VAL A 141 -6.00 3.72 -6.44
C VAL A 141 -6.28 2.29 -6.92
N GLN A 142 -5.32 1.37 -6.73
CA GLN A 142 -5.50 -0.04 -7.11
C GLN A 142 -6.65 -0.70 -6.32
N GLU A 143 -6.77 -0.42 -5.03
CA GLU A 143 -7.85 -0.98 -4.21
C GLU A 143 -9.23 -0.40 -4.62
N VAL A 144 -9.32 0.90 -4.87
CA VAL A 144 -10.55 1.54 -5.38
C VAL A 144 -10.94 0.91 -6.73
N ALA A 145 -9.99 0.73 -7.64
CA ALA A 145 -10.21 0.07 -8.91
C ALA A 145 -10.68 -1.39 -8.71
N ALA A 146 -10.03 -2.15 -7.84
CA ALA A 146 -10.37 -3.55 -7.54
C ALA A 146 -11.81 -3.71 -7.01
N ARG A 147 -12.26 -2.81 -6.11
CA ARG A 147 -13.64 -2.82 -5.60
C ARG A 147 -14.64 -2.41 -6.68
N THR A 148 -14.26 -1.43 -7.51
CA THR A 148 -15.08 -0.97 -8.64
C THR A 148 -15.23 -2.08 -9.69
N GLU A 149 -14.15 -2.78 -10.01
CA GLU A 149 -14.13 -3.91 -10.93
C GLU A 149 -14.98 -5.06 -10.41
N GLN A 150 -14.94 -5.37 -9.11
CA GLN A 150 -15.84 -6.36 -8.51
C GLN A 150 -17.31 -6.00 -8.74
N TYR A 151 -17.67 -4.73 -8.59
CA TYR A 151 -19.05 -4.28 -8.76
C TYR A 151 -19.50 -4.25 -10.23
N TRP A 152 -18.63 -3.88 -11.16
CA TRP A 152 -19.03 -3.73 -12.57
C TRP A 152 -18.79 -5.00 -13.39
N CYS A 153 -17.60 -5.59 -13.31
CA CYS A 153 -17.16 -6.68 -14.15
C CYS A 153 -16.23 -7.66 -13.39
N PRO A 154 -16.78 -8.50 -12.49
CA PRO A 154 -15.97 -9.45 -11.71
C PRO A 154 -15.63 -10.70 -12.55
N ILE A 155 -14.89 -10.53 -13.65
CA ILE A 155 -14.48 -11.63 -14.55
C ILE A 155 -12.96 -11.70 -14.57
N LYS A 156 -12.40 -12.89 -14.40
CA LYS A 156 -10.96 -13.12 -14.51
C LYS A 156 -10.46 -12.87 -15.93
N HIS A 157 -9.23 -12.43 -16.08
CA HIS A 157 -8.56 -12.36 -17.37
C HIS A 157 -8.17 -13.75 -17.88
N ALA A 158 -8.26 -13.93 -19.20
CA ALA A 158 -7.75 -15.12 -19.89
C ALA A 158 -6.23 -15.25 -19.81
N ARG A 159 -5.53 -14.12 -19.77
CA ARG A 159 -4.06 -14.08 -19.69
C ARG A 159 -3.60 -14.13 -18.25
N ARG A 160 -2.44 -14.76 -18.04
CA ARG A 160 -1.80 -14.78 -16.72
C ARG A 160 -1.45 -13.35 -16.29
N LEU A 161 -1.92 -12.98 -15.11
CA LEU A 161 -1.56 -11.72 -14.47
C LEU A 161 -0.16 -11.80 -13.85
N ARG A 162 0.58 -10.69 -13.92
CA ARG A 162 1.85 -10.52 -13.19
C ARG A 162 1.61 -10.26 -11.70
N THR A 163 0.56 -9.50 -11.39
CA THR A 163 0.15 -9.14 -10.03
C THR A 163 -1.37 -9.25 -9.94
N MET A 164 -1.87 -9.80 -8.83
CA MET A 164 -3.31 -9.88 -8.55
C MET A 164 -3.64 -8.84 -7.47
N HIS A 165 -4.75 -8.13 -7.63
CA HIS A 165 -5.28 -7.28 -6.58
C HIS A 165 -6.10 -8.10 -5.56
N SER A 166 -6.41 -7.49 -4.42
CA SER A 166 -7.07 -8.10 -3.26
C SER A 166 -8.38 -8.86 -3.58
N ARG A 167 -9.16 -8.33 -4.54
CA ARG A 167 -10.49 -8.82 -4.93
C ARG A 167 -10.50 -9.89 -6.02
N TYR A 168 -9.41 -10.06 -6.79
CA TYR A 168 -9.40 -10.88 -8.00
C TYR A 168 -9.77 -12.36 -7.78
N LYS A 169 -9.47 -12.89 -6.58
CA LYS A 169 -9.82 -14.27 -6.18
C LYS A 169 -11.34 -14.52 -6.15
N ASN A 170 -12.15 -13.48 -5.96
CA ASN A 170 -13.61 -13.58 -5.87
C ASN A 170 -14.28 -13.54 -7.26
N PHE A 171 -13.50 -13.29 -8.32
CA PHE A 171 -14.05 -13.11 -9.66
C PHE A 171 -14.45 -14.44 -10.31
N ILE A 172 -15.38 -14.33 -11.24
CA ILE A 172 -15.92 -15.42 -12.06
C ILE A 172 -14.88 -15.80 -13.11
N ASP A 173 -14.79 -17.09 -13.41
CA ASP A 173 -13.77 -17.61 -14.32
C ASP A 173 -14.01 -17.13 -15.76
N TYR A 174 -12.93 -16.88 -16.49
CA TYR A 174 -13.01 -16.42 -17.87
C TYR A 174 -13.73 -17.46 -18.75
N GLY A 175 -14.72 -17.02 -19.53
CA GLY A 175 -15.49 -17.87 -20.45
C GLY A 175 -16.69 -18.58 -19.84
N ASP A 176 -16.91 -18.52 -18.52
CA ASP A 176 -18.05 -19.16 -17.86
C ASP A 176 -19.27 -18.22 -17.81
N GLY A 177 -19.98 -18.14 -18.95
CA GLY A 177 -21.13 -17.25 -19.12
C GLY A 177 -22.37 -17.65 -18.31
N ILE A 178 -22.52 -18.93 -17.97
CA ILE A 178 -23.65 -19.44 -17.17
C ILE A 178 -23.47 -18.98 -15.73
N LYS A 179 -22.32 -19.29 -15.13
CA LYS A 179 -21.98 -18.86 -13.77
C LYS A 179 -21.92 -17.34 -13.64
N TYR A 180 -21.52 -16.65 -14.70
CA TYR A 180 -21.63 -15.20 -14.78
C TYR A 180 -23.07 -14.76 -14.52
N LYS A 181 -24.05 -15.23 -15.30
CA LYS A 181 -25.46 -14.83 -15.10
C LYS A 181 -26.01 -15.22 -13.73
N GLU A 182 -25.66 -16.40 -13.23
CA GLU A 182 -26.17 -16.91 -11.95
C GLU A 182 -25.60 -16.16 -10.74
N LYS A 183 -24.29 -15.87 -10.74
CA LYS A 183 -23.58 -15.37 -9.55
C LYS A 183 -23.24 -13.89 -9.60
N LEU A 184 -23.51 -13.19 -10.70
CA LEU A 184 -23.14 -11.79 -10.86
C LEU A 184 -23.64 -10.91 -9.70
N GLN A 185 -24.91 -11.01 -9.34
CA GLN A 185 -25.51 -10.15 -8.32
C GLN A 185 -24.92 -10.41 -6.92
N GLU A 186 -24.60 -11.67 -6.63
CA GLU A 186 -23.94 -12.08 -5.39
C GLU A 186 -22.52 -11.48 -5.32
N VAL A 187 -21.69 -11.76 -6.33
CA VAL A 187 -20.29 -11.32 -6.35
C VAL A 187 -20.18 -9.80 -6.36
N ARG A 188 -21.06 -9.08 -7.07
CA ARG A 188 -21.03 -7.61 -7.12
C ARG A 188 -21.23 -6.94 -5.76
N ARG A 189 -21.96 -7.57 -4.85
CA ARG A 189 -22.31 -7.02 -3.53
C ARG A 189 -21.54 -7.66 -2.39
N ASP A 190 -20.77 -8.71 -2.67
CA ASP A 190 -20.01 -9.43 -1.65
C ASP A 190 -18.76 -8.63 -1.18
N PHE A 191 -19.00 -7.71 -0.25
CA PHE A 191 -17.96 -6.95 0.44
C PHE A 191 -17.94 -7.24 1.95
N ASN A 192 -18.48 -8.39 2.36
CA ASN A 192 -18.63 -8.72 3.79
C ASN A 192 -17.28 -8.87 4.49
N ASP A 193 -16.22 -9.22 3.77
CA ASP A 193 -14.86 -9.34 4.29
C ASP A 193 -14.15 -7.99 4.50
N LEU A 194 -14.76 -6.88 4.09
CA LEU A 194 -14.21 -5.52 4.23
C LEU A 194 -14.97 -4.65 5.25
N ARG A 195 -16.06 -5.17 5.83
CA ARG A 195 -16.88 -4.45 6.82
C ARG A 195 -16.24 -4.47 8.20
#